data_AF-F0WG38-F1
#
_entry.id   AF-F0WG38-F1
#
_cell.length_a   1.000
_cell.length_b   1.000
_cell.length_c   1.000
_cell.angle_alpha   90.00
_cell.angle_beta   90.00
_cell.angle_gamma   90.00
#
_symmetry.space_group_name_H-M   'P 1'
#
loop_
_entity.id
_entity.type
_entity.pdbx_description
1 polymer ?
#
loop_
_entity_poly.entity_id
_entity_poly.type
_entity_poly.pdbx_seq_one_letter_code
_entity_poly.pdbx_strand_id
1 'polypeptide(L)'
;MTEYNLVFTAIQTAETQLGNLTQRYSELRLSEKPCHYLENDDIVAFIEMSQRAVDEMCIECNEKLSTLVSRLEKRTKMMDPVTKAPRFGPRMLEKVNALIRRFDAWKLELETSDVLRDIKSMGLCLRERKLCKLKEKVEQSRLSKVEEVRREHELLQMVREDEEEHRRRRIVKDEIERQNLTMLARQAQAIREAKARKLEEDALRSDEELQKLNAQKEAVVLGKEGLRQALLTLERNVDDKALYRSKLDKVHKIVSNICSEPEKELYRKIDKDNYRFQEDFGKFEGGYHFLLSMGFKEVYDEIESKTMFYLEEPDVNEDMDAWTDWFDSMKDYKTFLEDCMSGSPPA
;
A
#
# COMPACT_ATOMS: atom_id res chain seq x y z
N MET A 1 -47.60 -61.32 -53.47
CA MET A 1 -47.49 -62.53 -52.62
C MET A 1 -48.87 -62.87 -52.07
N THR A 2 -49.24 -64.15 -52.03
CA THR A 2 -50.48 -64.56 -51.34
C THR A 2 -50.33 -64.41 -49.83
N GLU A 3 -51.42 -64.16 -49.10
CA GLU A 3 -51.42 -64.07 -47.62
C GLU A 3 -50.78 -65.32 -46.98
N TYR A 4 -50.94 -66.49 -47.61
CA TYR A 4 -50.26 -67.73 -47.23
C TYR A 4 -48.73 -67.60 -47.21
N ASN A 5 -48.12 -67.07 -48.29
CA ASN A 5 -46.67 -66.92 -48.36
C ASN A 5 -46.16 -65.92 -47.31
N LEU A 6 -46.91 -64.85 -47.05
CA LEU A 6 -46.55 -63.86 -46.04
C LEU A 6 -46.50 -64.49 -44.63
N VAL A 7 -47.55 -65.22 -44.25
CA VAL A 7 -47.62 -65.90 -42.95
C VAL A 7 -46.57 -67.00 -42.86
N PHE A 8 -46.38 -67.80 -43.92
CA PHE A 8 -45.38 -68.87 -43.95
C PHE A 8 -43.95 -68.34 -43.77
N THR A 9 -43.58 -67.30 -44.53
CA THR A 9 -42.24 -66.69 -44.41
C THR A 9 -42.04 -66.06 -43.04
N ALA A 10 -43.03 -65.35 -42.51
CA ALA A 10 -42.94 -64.73 -41.19
C ALA A 10 -42.74 -65.76 -40.07
N ILE A 11 -43.50 -66.87 -40.09
CA ILE A 11 -43.34 -67.97 -39.12
C ILE A 11 -41.95 -68.59 -39.24
N GLN A 12 -41.47 -68.86 -40.46
CA GLN A 12 -40.14 -69.44 -40.67
C GLN A 12 -39.01 -68.51 -40.18
N THR A 13 -39.13 -67.21 -40.43
CA THR A 13 -38.19 -66.22 -39.91
C THR A 13 -38.22 -66.18 -38.38
N ALA A 14 -39.41 -66.18 -37.78
CA ALA A 14 -39.57 -66.11 -36.34
C ALA A 14 -39.07 -67.38 -35.62
N GLU A 15 -39.30 -68.57 -36.18
CA GLU A 15 -38.73 -69.83 -35.69
C GLU A 15 -37.20 -69.82 -35.75
N THR A 16 -36.63 -69.32 -36.86
CA THR A 16 -35.16 -69.21 -37.00
C THR A 16 -34.59 -68.25 -35.96
N GLN A 17 -35.25 -67.11 -35.73
CA GLN A 17 -34.86 -66.16 -34.70
C GLN A 17 -34.95 -66.76 -33.29
N LEU A 18 -36.03 -67.48 -32.98
CA LEU A 18 -36.22 -68.15 -31.70
C LEU A 18 -35.13 -69.23 -31.46
N GLY A 19 -34.81 -70.01 -32.49
CA GLY A 19 -33.76 -71.02 -32.43
C GLY A 19 -32.39 -70.39 -32.15
N ASN A 20 -32.05 -69.32 -32.86
CA ASN A 20 -30.79 -68.59 -32.66
C ASN A 20 -30.70 -67.97 -31.25
N LEU A 21 -31.79 -67.40 -30.75
CA LEU A 21 -31.87 -66.85 -29.39
C LEU A 21 -31.68 -67.94 -28.34
N THR A 22 -32.35 -69.09 -28.52
CA THR A 22 -32.28 -70.23 -27.59
C THR A 22 -30.89 -70.85 -27.56
N GLN A 23 -30.27 -71.02 -28.73
CA GLN A 23 -28.89 -71.49 -28.84
C GLN A 23 -27.93 -70.56 -28.09
N ARG A 24 -28.01 -69.26 -28.39
CA ARG A 24 -27.11 -68.27 -27.78
C ARG A 24 -27.35 -68.11 -26.27
N TYR A 25 -28.60 -68.21 -25.81
CA TYR A 25 -28.94 -68.24 -24.39
C TYR A 25 -28.25 -69.40 -23.65
N SER A 26 -28.23 -70.57 -24.30
CA SER A 26 -27.61 -71.79 -23.75
C SER A 26 -26.08 -71.69 -23.75
N GLU A 27 -25.48 -71.18 -24.83
CA GLU A 27 -24.03 -70.96 -24.95
C GLU A 27 -23.51 -70.01 -23.85
N LEU A 28 -24.28 -68.97 -23.51
CA LEU A 28 -23.96 -68.01 -22.46
C LEU A 28 -24.24 -68.54 -21.04
N ARG A 29 -24.75 -69.77 -20.90
CA ARG A 29 -25.07 -70.42 -19.62
C ARG A 29 -25.88 -69.52 -18.67
N LEU A 30 -26.86 -68.79 -19.21
CA LEU A 30 -27.62 -67.80 -18.46
C LEU A 30 -28.57 -68.39 -17.41
N SER A 31 -28.75 -69.72 -17.40
CA SER A 31 -29.59 -70.42 -16.44
C SER A 31 -28.94 -70.66 -15.07
N GLU A 32 -27.62 -70.50 -14.93
CA GLU A 32 -26.90 -70.98 -13.74
C GLU A 32 -26.80 -69.95 -12.60
N LYS A 33 -26.68 -68.63 -12.89
CA LYS A 33 -26.46 -67.57 -11.87
C LYS A 33 -26.95 -66.16 -12.30
N PRO A 34 -28.26 -65.85 -12.16
CA PRO A 34 -28.89 -64.61 -12.65
C PRO A 34 -28.24 -63.30 -12.17
N CYS A 35 -27.65 -63.28 -10.97
CA CYS A 35 -27.18 -62.06 -10.32
C CYS A 35 -25.85 -61.51 -10.86
N HIS A 36 -24.98 -62.35 -11.44
CA HIS A 36 -23.64 -61.93 -11.89
C HIS A 36 -23.59 -61.47 -13.36
N TYR A 37 -24.62 -61.79 -14.15
CA TYR A 37 -24.66 -61.46 -15.57
C TYR A 37 -24.70 -59.96 -15.86
N LEU A 38 -25.22 -59.19 -14.90
CA LEU A 38 -25.42 -57.75 -15.06
C LEU A 38 -24.11 -56.94 -14.96
N GLU A 39 -22.97 -57.59 -14.73
CA GLU A 39 -21.63 -57.00 -14.67
C GLU A 39 -20.81 -57.22 -15.94
N ASN A 40 -21.25 -58.11 -16.83
CA ASN A 40 -20.59 -58.39 -18.10
C ASN A 40 -21.32 -57.65 -19.24
N ASP A 41 -20.64 -56.69 -19.86
CA ASP A 41 -21.22 -55.83 -20.90
C ASP A 41 -21.75 -56.62 -22.11
N ASP A 42 -21.11 -57.73 -22.48
CA ASP A 42 -21.54 -58.56 -23.61
C ASP A 42 -22.87 -59.28 -23.30
N ILE A 43 -23.04 -59.72 -22.05
CA ILE A 43 -24.27 -60.38 -21.60
C ILE A 43 -25.40 -59.35 -21.48
N VAL A 44 -25.10 -58.15 -20.95
CA VAL A 44 -26.05 -57.04 -20.89
C VAL A 44 -26.54 -56.68 -22.30
N ALA A 45 -25.62 -56.48 -23.25
CA ALA A 45 -25.94 -56.16 -24.63
C ALA A 45 -26.80 -57.26 -25.27
N PHE A 46 -26.44 -58.52 -25.05
CA PHE A 46 -27.24 -59.66 -25.52
C PHE A 46 -28.66 -59.65 -24.95
N ILE A 47 -28.84 -59.47 -23.64
CA ILE A 47 -30.17 -59.45 -23.01
C ILE A 47 -31.00 -58.29 -23.55
N GLU A 48 -30.42 -57.10 -23.72
CA GLU A 48 -31.15 -55.94 -24.27
C GLU A 48 -31.59 -56.14 -25.72
N MET A 49 -30.69 -56.65 -26.57
CA MET A 49 -31.02 -56.96 -27.96
C MET A 49 -32.07 -58.07 -28.03
N SER A 50 -31.89 -59.13 -27.24
CA SER A 50 -32.80 -60.27 -27.21
C SER A 50 -34.18 -59.87 -26.71
N GLN A 51 -34.27 -59.08 -25.63
CA GLN A 51 -35.55 -58.61 -25.14
C GLN A 51 -36.32 -57.81 -26.19
N ARG A 52 -35.65 -56.90 -26.91
CA ARG A 52 -36.30 -56.15 -28.01
C ARG A 52 -36.79 -57.08 -29.10
N ALA A 53 -35.96 -58.05 -29.52
CA ALA A 53 -36.35 -59.02 -30.53
C ALA A 53 -37.56 -59.86 -30.08
N VAL A 54 -37.59 -60.29 -28.82
CA VAL A 54 -38.72 -61.04 -28.25
C VAL A 54 -39.99 -60.18 -28.19
N ASP A 55 -39.89 -58.92 -27.79
CA ASP A 55 -41.03 -58.00 -27.75
C ASP A 55 -41.58 -57.75 -29.16
N GLU A 56 -40.71 -57.55 -30.15
CA GLU A 56 -41.08 -57.42 -31.57
C GLU A 56 -41.77 -58.68 -32.10
N MET A 57 -41.23 -59.87 -31.80
CA MET A 57 -41.83 -61.16 -32.18
C MET A 57 -43.21 -61.35 -31.53
N CYS A 58 -43.37 -60.98 -30.26
CA CYS A 58 -44.67 -61.02 -29.57
C CYS A 58 -45.70 -60.08 -30.23
N ILE A 59 -45.30 -58.86 -30.60
CA ILE A 59 -46.17 -57.89 -31.28
C ILE A 59 -46.56 -58.42 -32.67
N GLU A 60 -45.59 -58.90 -33.46
CA GLU A 60 -45.85 -59.43 -34.79
C GLU A 60 -46.75 -60.68 -34.76
N CYS A 61 -46.53 -61.59 -33.80
CA CYS A 61 -47.37 -62.75 -33.56
C CYS A 61 -48.82 -62.35 -33.23
N ASN A 62 -48.99 -61.50 -32.22
CA ASN A 62 -50.30 -61.21 -31.64
C ASN A 62 -51.14 -60.27 -32.50
N GLU A 63 -50.53 -59.29 -33.16
CA GLU A 63 -51.29 -58.28 -33.91
C GLU A 63 -51.41 -58.65 -35.40
N LYS A 64 -50.26 -58.92 -36.05
CA LYS A 64 -50.21 -59.05 -37.51
C LYS A 64 -50.55 -60.46 -37.97
N LEU A 65 -49.85 -61.47 -37.44
CA LEU A 65 -50.00 -62.85 -37.89
C LEU A 65 -51.32 -63.46 -37.42
N SER A 66 -51.73 -63.22 -36.18
CA SER A 66 -53.04 -63.68 -35.69
C SER A 66 -54.21 -63.22 -36.57
N THR A 67 -54.16 -61.97 -37.06
CA THR A 67 -55.19 -61.43 -37.97
C THR A 67 -55.15 -62.09 -39.35
N LEU A 68 -53.97 -62.37 -39.89
CA LEU A 68 -53.80 -63.04 -41.19
C LEU A 68 -54.23 -64.51 -41.13
N VAL A 69 -53.83 -65.22 -40.07
CA VAL A 69 -54.20 -66.61 -39.81
C VAL A 69 -55.71 -66.75 -39.65
N SER A 70 -56.35 -65.86 -38.88
CA SER A 70 -57.82 -65.82 -38.76
C SER A 70 -58.52 -65.59 -40.11
N ARG A 71 -57.96 -64.75 -40.99
CA ARG A 71 -58.49 -64.58 -42.37
C ARG A 71 -58.35 -65.84 -43.21
N LEU A 72 -57.21 -66.52 -43.13
CA LEU A 72 -56.99 -67.79 -43.83
C LEU A 72 -57.96 -68.87 -43.34
N GLU A 73 -58.15 -68.97 -42.01
CA GLU A 73 -59.11 -69.90 -41.40
C GLU A 73 -60.56 -69.61 -41.80
N LYS A 74 -60.94 -68.33 -41.94
CA LYS A 74 -62.26 -67.98 -42.50
C LYS A 74 -62.39 -68.44 -43.94
N ARG A 75 -61.33 -68.26 -44.75
CA ARG A 75 -61.32 -68.64 -46.18
C ARG A 75 -61.36 -70.15 -46.41
N THR A 76 -60.84 -70.97 -45.50
CA THR A 76 -60.99 -72.44 -45.60
C THR A 76 -62.43 -72.91 -45.46
N LYS A 77 -63.29 -72.13 -44.79
CA LYS A 77 -64.73 -72.40 -44.60
C LYS A 77 -65.59 -71.80 -45.72
N MET A 78 -65.03 -71.02 -46.64
CA MET A 78 -65.79 -70.39 -47.74
C MET A 78 -66.03 -71.37 -48.88
N MET A 79 -67.25 -71.37 -49.41
CA MET A 79 -67.63 -72.07 -50.63
C MET A 79 -67.57 -71.11 -51.82
N ASP A 80 -67.17 -71.60 -52.98
CA ASP A 80 -67.25 -70.87 -54.23
C ASP A 80 -68.73 -70.58 -54.57
N PRO A 81 -69.11 -69.33 -54.87
CA PRO A 81 -70.51 -68.96 -55.06
C PRO A 81 -71.16 -69.65 -56.27
N VAL A 82 -70.36 -69.99 -57.29
CA VAL A 82 -70.79 -70.57 -58.58
C VAL A 82 -70.79 -72.08 -58.51
N THR A 83 -69.67 -72.68 -58.10
CA THR A 83 -69.52 -74.15 -58.14
C THR A 83 -70.03 -74.84 -56.88
N LYS A 84 -70.30 -74.08 -55.81
CA LYS A 84 -70.59 -74.59 -54.45
C LYS A 84 -69.50 -75.54 -53.92
N ALA A 85 -68.33 -75.61 -54.54
CA ALA A 85 -67.21 -76.37 -54.04
C ALA A 85 -66.41 -75.54 -53.02
N PRO A 86 -65.60 -76.15 -52.14
CA PRO A 86 -64.68 -75.42 -51.27
C PRO A 86 -63.77 -74.49 -52.08
N ARG A 87 -63.61 -73.24 -51.62
CA ARG A 87 -62.82 -72.22 -52.33
C ARG A 87 -61.35 -72.61 -52.50
N PHE A 88 -60.81 -73.41 -51.58
CA PHE A 88 -59.50 -74.01 -51.71
C PHE A 88 -59.63 -75.46 -52.15
N GLY A 89 -58.92 -75.83 -53.21
CA GLY A 89 -58.78 -77.23 -53.59
C GLY A 89 -58.11 -78.06 -52.48
N PRO A 90 -58.31 -79.39 -52.44
CA PRO A 90 -57.89 -80.25 -51.32
C PRO A 90 -56.43 -80.08 -50.89
N ARG A 91 -55.51 -79.95 -51.86
CA ARG A 91 -54.08 -79.74 -51.60
C ARG A 91 -53.76 -78.39 -50.94
N MET A 92 -54.48 -77.32 -51.32
CA MET A 92 -54.27 -75.99 -50.73
C MET A 92 -54.89 -75.93 -49.32
N LEU A 93 -56.05 -76.57 -49.13
CA LEU A 93 -56.69 -76.68 -47.82
C LEU A 93 -55.78 -77.38 -46.80
N GLU A 94 -55.16 -78.50 -47.20
CA GLU A 94 -54.18 -79.21 -46.37
C GLU A 94 -52.99 -78.32 -46.00
N LYS A 95 -52.42 -77.59 -46.98
CA LYS A 95 -51.32 -76.63 -46.74
C LYS A 95 -51.69 -75.50 -45.79
N VAL A 96 -52.88 -74.91 -45.95
CA VAL A 96 -53.36 -73.83 -45.07
C VAL A 96 -53.62 -74.35 -43.65
N ASN A 97 -54.21 -75.54 -43.50
CA ASN A 97 -54.42 -76.15 -42.18
C ASN A 97 -53.10 -76.53 -41.50
N ALA A 98 -52.12 -77.04 -42.24
CA ALA A 98 -50.78 -77.29 -41.72
C ALA A 98 -50.10 -75.99 -41.25
N LEU A 99 -50.27 -74.90 -42.01
CA LEU A 99 -49.75 -73.57 -41.64
C LEU A 99 -50.41 -73.02 -40.36
N ILE A 100 -51.73 -73.15 -40.23
CA ILE A 100 -52.46 -72.73 -39.02
C ILE A 100 -51.96 -73.50 -37.80
N ARG A 101 -51.84 -74.84 -37.89
CA ARG A 101 -51.31 -75.65 -36.78
C ARG A 101 -49.88 -75.29 -36.41
N ARG A 102 -49.03 -75.00 -37.41
CA ARG A 102 -47.65 -74.54 -37.18
C ARG A 102 -47.63 -73.19 -36.47
N PHE A 103 -48.50 -72.26 -36.87
CA PHE A 103 -48.66 -70.99 -36.19
C PHE A 103 -49.09 -71.16 -34.74
N ASP A 104 -50.10 -71.98 -34.47
CA ASP A 104 -50.61 -72.22 -33.12
C ASP A 104 -49.54 -72.86 -32.22
N ALA A 105 -48.79 -73.83 -32.75
CA ALA A 105 -47.68 -74.46 -32.03
C ALA A 105 -46.56 -73.45 -31.72
N TRP A 106 -46.17 -72.64 -32.70
CA TRP A 106 -45.16 -71.60 -32.52
C TRP A 106 -45.61 -70.52 -31.53
N LYS A 107 -46.88 -70.10 -31.60
CA LYS A 107 -47.46 -69.13 -30.66
C LYS A 107 -47.45 -69.69 -29.23
N LEU A 108 -47.83 -70.96 -29.06
CA LEU A 108 -47.77 -71.62 -27.76
C LEU A 108 -46.32 -71.67 -27.24
N GLU A 109 -45.36 -72.04 -28.09
CA GLU A 109 -43.95 -72.05 -27.72
C GLU A 109 -43.45 -70.67 -27.29
N LEU A 110 -43.87 -69.60 -27.98
CA LEU A 110 -43.54 -68.22 -27.61
C LEU A 110 -44.09 -67.83 -26.23
N GLU A 111 -45.28 -68.33 -25.87
CA GLU A 111 -45.95 -68.05 -24.59
C GLU A 111 -45.38 -68.89 -23.45
N THR A 112 -44.99 -70.15 -23.71
CA THR A 112 -44.55 -71.10 -22.68
C THR A 112 -43.05 -71.19 -22.51
N SER A 113 -42.25 -70.69 -23.46
CA SER A 113 -40.79 -70.81 -23.42
C SER A 113 -40.19 -70.13 -22.18
N ASP A 114 -39.50 -70.94 -21.36
CA ASP A 114 -38.80 -70.47 -20.17
C ASP A 114 -37.64 -69.52 -20.55
N VAL A 115 -36.96 -69.76 -21.68
CA VAL A 115 -35.89 -68.88 -22.19
C VAL A 115 -36.40 -67.47 -22.46
N LEU A 116 -37.58 -67.34 -23.07
CA LEU A 116 -38.18 -66.03 -23.35
C LEU A 116 -38.63 -65.34 -22.06
N ARG A 117 -39.17 -66.10 -21.11
CA ARG A 117 -39.54 -65.60 -19.78
C ARG A 117 -38.32 -65.06 -19.04
N ASP A 118 -37.21 -65.80 -19.07
CA ASP A 118 -35.95 -65.42 -18.45
C ASP A 118 -35.35 -64.17 -19.10
N ILE A 119 -35.32 -64.09 -20.43
CA ILE A 119 -34.85 -62.90 -21.17
C ILE A 119 -35.69 -61.68 -20.80
N LYS A 120 -37.03 -61.81 -20.73
CA LYS A 120 -37.92 -60.71 -20.33
C LYS A 120 -37.67 -60.27 -18.89
N SER A 121 -37.54 -61.23 -17.97
CA SER A 121 -37.26 -61.00 -16.55
C SER A 121 -35.91 -60.30 -16.36
N MET A 122 -34.84 -60.84 -16.95
CA MET A 122 -33.50 -60.23 -16.90
C MET A 122 -33.49 -58.83 -17.52
N GLY A 123 -34.24 -58.62 -18.61
CA GLY A 123 -34.38 -57.31 -19.22
C GLY A 123 -35.09 -56.28 -18.33
N LEU A 124 -36.09 -56.69 -17.55
CA LEU A 124 -36.71 -55.85 -16.52
C LEU A 124 -35.71 -55.50 -15.41
N CYS A 125 -35.01 -56.50 -14.87
CA CYS A 125 -33.96 -56.30 -13.86
C CYS A 125 -32.86 -55.33 -14.35
N LEU A 126 -32.46 -55.42 -15.63
CA LEU A 126 -31.50 -54.50 -16.24
C LEU A 126 -32.02 -53.06 -16.26
N ARG A 127 -33.29 -52.85 -16.64
CA ARG A 127 -33.90 -51.51 -16.64
C ARG A 127 -33.95 -50.91 -15.25
N GLU A 128 -34.38 -51.68 -14.26
CA GLU A 128 -34.42 -51.23 -12.87
C GLU A 128 -33.02 -50.89 -12.35
N ARG A 129 -32.02 -51.75 -12.61
CA ARG A 129 -30.63 -51.48 -12.22
C ARG A 129 -30.08 -50.22 -12.89
N LYS A 130 -30.34 -50.00 -14.18
CA LYS A 130 -29.93 -48.77 -14.89
C LYS A 130 -30.57 -47.53 -14.27
N LEU A 131 -31.84 -47.61 -13.89
CA LEU A 131 -32.58 -46.51 -13.26
C LEU A 131 -32.04 -46.23 -11.85
N CYS A 132 -31.73 -47.24 -11.05
CA CYS A 132 -31.07 -47.09 -9.74
C CYS A 132 -29.68 -46.44 -9.89
N LYS A 133 -28.83 -46.95 -10.79
CA LYS A 133 -27.51 -46.36 -11.07
C LYS A 133 -27.62 -44.89 -11.52
N LEU A 134 -28.64 -44.54 -12.31
CA LEU A 134 -28.86 -43.17 -12.73
C LEU A 134 -29.26 -42.27 -11.55
N LYS A 135 -30.17 -42.74 -10.68
CA LYS A 135 -30.56 -42.01 -9.45
C LYS A 135 -29.37 -41.80 -8.52
N GLU A 136 -28.54 -42.83 -8.30
CA GLU A 136 -27.33 -42.73 -7.49
C GLU A 136 -26.36 -41.70 -8.06
N LYS A 137 -26.10 -41.71 -9.38
CA LYS A 137 -25.24 -40.70 -10.03
C LYS A 137 -25.77 -39.28 -9.89
N VAL A 138 -27.08 -39.09 -10.00
CA VAL A 138 -27.73 -37.78 -9.82
C VAL A 138 -27.58 -37.31 -8.37
N GLU A 139 -27.85 -38.19 -7.41
CA GLU A 139 -27.74 -37.85 -5.98
C GLU A 139 -26.28 -37.56 -5.58
N GLN A 140 -25.34 -38.38 -6.05
CA GLN A 140 -23.91 -38.16 -5.83
C GLN A 140 -23.44 -36.82 -6.42
N SER A 141 -23.92 -36.47 -7.62
CA SER A 141 -23.63 -35.17 -8.24
C SER A 141 -24.23 -34.02 -7.44
N ARG A 142 -25.41 -34.21 -6.84
CA ARG A 142 -26.07 -33.21 -5.98
C ARG A 142 -25.29 -32.99 -4.70
N LEU A 143 -24.87 -34.06 -4.03
CA LEU A 143 -24.05 -33.99 -2.82
C LEU A 143 -22.70 -33.31 -3.08
N SER A 144 -22.02 -33.67 -4.18
CA SER A 144 -20.75 -33.03 -4.57
C SER A 144 -20.90 -31.52 -4.79
N LYS A 145 -21.99 -31.07 -5.41
CA LYS A 145 -22.26 -29.64 -5.62
C LYS A 145 -22.54 -28.91 -4.30
N VAL A 146 -23.29 -29.53 -3.39
CA VAL A 146 -23.55 -28.95 -2.06
C VAL A 146 -22.25 -28.80 -1.27
N GLU A 147 -21.37 -29.80 -1.33
CA GLU A 147 -20.08 -29.77 -0.64
C GLU A 147 -19.08 -28.78 -1.27
N GLU A 148 -19.12 -28.59 -2.59
CA GLU A 148 -18.36 -27.54 -3.28
C GLU A 148 -18.82 -26.14 -2.85
N VAL A 149 -20.14 -25.89 -2.84
CA VAL A 149 -20.71 -24.62 -2.36
C VAL A 149 -20.36 -24.38 -0.88
N ARG A 150 -20.35 -25.43 -0.05
CA ARG A 150 -19.96 -25.32 1.36
C ARG A 150 -18.50 -24.90 1.50
N ARG A 151 -17.59 -25.53 0.76
CA ARG A 151 -16.16 -25.18 0.76
C ARG A 151 -15.91 -23.76 0.25
N GLU A 152 -16.62 -23.34 -0.79
CA GLU A 152 -16.53 -21.97 -1.30
C GLU A 152 -17.02 -20.95 -0.26
N HIS A 153 -18.12 -21.25 0.44
CA HIS A 153 -18.62 -20.39 1.51
C HIS A 153 -17.65 -20.29 2.70
N GLU A 154 -17.07 -21.41 3.13
CA GLU A 154 -16.06 -21.46 4.20
C GLU A 154 -14.82 -20.61 3.81
N LEU A 155 -14.34 -20.73 2.56
CA LEU A 155 -13.22 -19.94 2.07
C LEU A 155 -13.53 -18.44 2.03
N LEU A 156 -14.74 -18.08 1.57
CA LEU A 156 -15.19 -16.68 1.54
C LEU A 156 -15.33 -16.09 2.95
N GLN A 157 -15.73 -16.88 3.95
CA GLN A 157 -15.75 -16.42 5.34
C GLN A 157 -14.35 -16.16 5.87
N MET A 158 -13.41 -17.10 5.67
CA MET A 158 -12.02 -16.92 6.09
C MET A 158 -11.37 -15.67 5.48
N VAL A 159 -11.58 -15.42 4.17
CA VAL A 159 -11.04 -14.23 3.50
C VAL A 159 -11.61 -12.94 4.11
N ARG A 160 -12.91 -12.90 4.42
CA ARG A 160 -13.53 -11.74 5.07
C ARG A 160 -12.96 -11.49 6.46
N GLU A 161 -12.76 -12.55 7.25
CA GLU A 161 -12.19 -12.44 8.59
C GLU A 161 -10.74 -11.93 8.55
N ASP A 162 -9.92 -12.45 7.63
CA ASP A 162 -8.54 -12.01 7.43
C ASP A 162 -8.46 -10.54 6.96
N GLU A 163 -9.33 -10.13 6.03
CA GLU A 163 -9.45 -8.73 5.61
C GLU A 163 -9.86 -7.80 6.75
N GLU A 164 -10.79 -8.22 7.62
CA GLU A 164 -11.19 -7.46 8.80
C GLU A 164 -10.05 -7.35 9.81
N GLU A 165 -9.33 -8.43 10.08
CA GLU A 165 -8.19 -8.42 10.98
C GLU A 165 -7.06 -7.52 10.45
N HIS A 166 -6.77 -7.60 9.15
CA HIS A 166 -5.81 -6.71 8.50
C HIS A 166 -6.24 -5.25 8.59
N ARG A 167 -7.53 -4.93 8.40
CA ARG A 167 -8.04 -3.56 8.62
C ARG A 167 -7.85 -3.09 10.06
N ARG A 168 -8.15 -3.92 11.05
CA ARG A 168 -7.97 -3.60 12.48
C ARG A 168 -6.49 -3.33 12.80
N ARG A 169 -5.58 -4.17 12.31
CA ARG A 169 -4.13 -3.98 12.50
C ARG A 169 -3.63 -2.66 11.89
N ARG A 170 -4.14 -2.26 10.73
CA ARG A 170 -3.78 -0.98 10.10
C ARG A 170 -4.24 0.22 10.94
N ILE A 171 -5.49 0.22 11.41
CA ILE A 171 -6.02 1.30 12.24
C ILE A 171 -5.20 1.48 13.53
N VAL A 172 -4.87 0.37 14.21
CA VAL A 172 -4.05 0.40 15.43
C VAL A 172 -2.65 0.95 15.14
N LYS A 173 -2.03 0.52 14.04
CA LYS A 173 -0.71 1.01 13.63
C LYS A 173 -0.73 2.51 13.32
N ASP A 174 -1.71 2.98 12.56
CA ASP A 174 -1.86 4.40 12.21
C ASP A 174 -2.09 5.27 13.47
N GLU A 175 -2.83 4.76 14.46
CA GLU A 175 -3.05 5.46 15.73
C GLU A 175 -1.76 5.56 16.56
N ILE A 176 -0.97 4.48 16.63
CA ILE A 176 0.36 4.50 17.29
C ILE A 176 1.30 5.49 16.58
N GLU A 177 1.32 5.50 15.25
CA GLU A 177 2.14 6.44 14.47
C GLU A 177 1.71 7.90 14.71
N ARG A 178 0.41 8.18 14.77
CA ARG A 178 -0.10 9.51 15.13
C ARG A 178 0.31 9.94 16.52
N GLN A 179 0.20 9.05 17.51
CA GLN A 179 0.64 9.34 18.88
C GLN A 179 2.14 9.65 18.94
N ASN A 180 2.97 8.86 18.26
CA ASN A 180 4.41 9.10 18.18
C ASN A 180 4.73 10.45 17.51
N LEU A 181 4.04 10.79 16.42
CA LEU A 181 4.23 12.07 15.72
C LEU A 181 3.86 13.26 16.63
N THR A 182 2.75 13.17 17.37
CA THR A 182 2.35 14.24 18.30
C THR A 182 3.33 14.42 19.45
N MET A 183 3.92 13.34 19.98
CA MET A 183 4.95 13.41 21.00
C MET A 183 6.23 14.08 20.47
N LEU A 184 6.69 13.69 19.27
CA LEU A 184 7.85 14.30 18.63
C LEU A 184 7.64 15.79 18.33
N ALA A 185 6.45 16.18 17.88
CA ALA A 185 6.11 17.58 17.63
C ALA A 185 6.19 18.42 18.92
N ARG A 186 5.67 17.91 20.04
CA ARG A 186 5.77 18.58 21.36
C ARG A 186 7.22 18.74 21.82
N GLN A 187 8.04 17.70 21.65
CA GLN A 187 9.47 17.77 21.99
C GLN A 187 10.21 18.79 21.13
N ALA A 188 9.97 18.79 19.81
CA ALA A 188 10.59 19.74 18.89
C ALA A 188 10.19 21.19 19.22
N GLN A 189 8.92 21.41 19.58
CA GLN A 189 8.43 22.73 19.97
C GLN A 189 9.06 23.21 21.28
N ALA A 190 9.16 22.35 22.31
CA ALA A 190 9.82 22.67 23.56
C ALA A 190 11.30 23.06 23.36
N ILE A 191 12.02 22.39 22.44
CA ILE A 191 13.40 22.72 22.10
C ILE A 191 13.50 24.09 21.41
N ARG A 192 12.58 24.41 20.49
CA ARG A 192 12.56 25.71 19.81
C ARG A 192 12.28 26.84 20.80
N GLU A 193 11.31 26.67 21.69
CA GLU A 193 11.00 27.66 22.73
C GLU A 193 12.16 27.86 23.70
N ALA A 194 12.83 26.79 24.12
CA ALA A 194 14.00 26.88 25.00
C ALA A 194 15.16 27.64 24.33
N LYS A 195 15.41 27.39 23.03
CA LYS A 195 16.42 28.13 22.27
C LYS A 195 16.04 29.60 22.09
N ALA A 196 14.77 29.90 21.82
CA ALA A 196 14.30 31.27 21.67
C ALA A 196 14.46 32.07 22.97
N ARG A 197 14.07 31.50 24.12
CA ARG A 197 14.26 32.16 25.43
C ARG A 197 15.72 32.43 25.73
N LYS A 198 16.61 31.45 25.48
CA LYS A 198 18.04 31.64 25.69
C LYS A 198 18.61 32.76 24.82
N LEU A 199 18.20 32.83 23.55
CA LEU A 199 18.64 33.88 22.64
C LEU A 199 18.15 35.27 23.09
N GLU A 200 16.93 35.37 23.59
CA GLU A 200 16.35 36.61 24.12
C GLU A 200 17.08 37.06 25.40
N GLU A 201 17.38 36.14 26.33
CA GLU A 201 18.17 36.43 27.53
C GLU A 201 19.61 36.85 27.21
N ASP A 202 20.24 36.22 26.21
CA ASP A 202 21.58 36.59 25.75
C ASP A 202 21.58 37.98 25.09
N ALA A 203 20.55 38.31 24.30
CA ALA A 203 20.39 39.62 23.69
C ALA A 203 20.16 40.72 24.73
N LEU A 204 19.32 40.47 25.74
CA LEU A 204 19.04 41.43 26.80
C LEU A 204 20.31 41.74 27.62
N ARG A 205 21.10 40.70 27.95
CA ARG A 205 22.39 40.88 28.64
C ARG A 205 23.38 41.71 27.82
N SER A 206 23.47 41.46 26.52
CA SER A 206 24.35 42.24 25.64
C SER A 206 23.92 43.70 25.54
N ASP A 207 22.61 43.98 25.53
CA ASP A 207 22.10 45.36 25.48
C ASP A 207 22.37 46.11 26.80
N GLU A 208 22.16 45.45 27.95
CA GLU A 208 22.50 46.01 29.26
C GLU A 208 23.99 46.34 29.40
N GLU A 209 24.88 45.51 28.85
CA GLU A 209 26.32 45.77 28.85
C GLU A 209 26.70 46.96 27.97
N LEU A 210 26.10 47.08 26.78
CA LEU A 210 26.30 48.23 25.89
C LEU A 210 25.80 49.53 26.52
N GLN A 211 24.64 49.51 27.17
CA GLN A 211 24.08 50.67 27.88
C GLN A 211 24.99 51.14 29.01
N LYS A 212 25.55 50.21 29.80
CA LYS A 212 26.53 50.55 30.86
C LYS A 212 27.78 51.22 30.28
N LEU A 213 28.31 50.67 29.18
CA LEU A 213 29.50 51.21 28.54
C LEU A 213 29.24 52.61 27.94
N ASN A 214 28.05 52.83 27.37
CA ASN A 214 27.67 54.15 26.86
C ASN A 214 27.48 55.17 28.00
N ALA A 215 26.81 54.78 29.09
CA ALA A 215 26.63 55.64 30.26
C ALA A 215 27.98 56.06 30.89
N GLN A 216 28.97 55.17 30.90
CA GLN A 216 30.33 55.51 31.36
C GLN A 216 31.01 56.57 30.48
N LYS A 217 30.79 56.54 29.16
CA LYS A 217 31.32 57.55 28.25
C LYS A 217 30.66 58.91 28.43
N GLU A 218 29.33 58.92 28.56
CA GLU A 218 28.54 60.15 28.75
C GLU A 218 28.84 60.83 30.10
N ALA A 219 29.27 60.07 31.11
CA ALA A 219 29.66 60.59 32.42
C ALA A 219 31.02 61.31 32.44
N VAL A 220 31.79 61.30 31.35
CA VAL A 220 33.10 61.97 31.29
C VAL A 220 32.90 63.48 31.28
N VAL A 221 33.39 64.15 32.32
CA VAL A 221 33.42 65.61 32.41
C VAL A 221 34.34 66.15 31.31
N LEU A 222 33.93 67.17 30.57
CA LEU A 222 34.77 67.83 29.57
C LEU A 222 35.67 68.89 30.22
N GLY A 223 36.79 69.20 29.57
CA GLY A 223 37.71 70.23 30.02
C GLY A 223 38.84 69.73 30.92
N LYS A 224 39.57 70.70 31.49
CA LYS A 224 40.76 70.47 32.32
C LYS A 224 40.46 69.62 33.56
N GLU A 225 39.29 69.80 34.17
CA GLU A 225 38.85 69.02 35.33
C GLU A 225 38.56 67.56 34.96
N GLY A 226 37.91 67.33 33.81
CA GLY A 226 37.75 65.98 33.26
C GLY A 226 39.08 65.30 33.00
N LEU A 227 40.01 66.02 32.38
CA LEU A 227 41.36 65.52 32.09
C LEU A 227 42.08 65.14 33.39
N ARG A 228 42.00 65.98 34.44
CA ARG A 228 42.54 65.67 35.77
C ARG A 228 41.94 64.38 36.35
N GLN A 229 40.62 64.22 36.29
CA GLN A 229 39.94 63.02 36.80
C GLN A 229 40.29 61.75 36.00
N ALA A 230 40.43 61.87 34.68
CA ALA A 230 40.86 60.79 33.81
C ALA A 230 42.30 60.36 34.13
N LEU A 231 43.21 61.31 34.35
CA LEU A 231 44.59 61.02 34.74
C LEU A 231 44.68 60.38 36.13
N LEU A 232 43.88 60.83 37.10
CA LEU A 232 43.80 60.19 38.43
C LEU A 232 43.27 58.75 38.34
N THR A 233 42.28 58.51 37.49
CA THR A 233 41.75 57.16 37.24
C THR A 233 42.84 56.29 36.59
N LEU A 234 43.56 56.81 35.60
CA LEU A 234 44.68 56.11 34.98
C LEU A 234 45.80 55.82 35.99
N GLU A 235 46.16 56.77 36.85
CA GLU A 235 47.18 56.58 37.90
C GLU A 235 46.79 55.47 38.87
N ARG A 236 45.52 55.38 39.27
CA ARG A 236 45.01 54.31 40.15
C ARG A 236 45.03 52.93 39.51
N ASN A 237 44.88 52.87 38.19
CA ASN A 237 44.82 51.62 37.42
C ASN A 237 46.19 51.19 36.85
N VAL A 238 47.24 51.99 37.04
CA VAL A 238 48.60 51.68 36.62
C VAL A 238 49.47 51.44 37.85
N ASP A 239 49.74 50.17 38.17
CA ASP A 239 50.45 49.77 39.39
C ASP A 239 51.90 50.31 39.50
N ASP A 240 52.53 50.65 38.38
CA ASP A 240 53.91 51.14 38.31
C ASP A 240 53.98 52.63 37.99
N LYS A 241 54.59 53.41 38.90
CA LYS A 241 54.81 54.85 38.73
C LYS A 241 55.66 55.19 37.50
N ALA A 242 56.64 54.35 37.14
CA ALA A 242 57.44 54.57 35.95
C ALA A 242 56.61 54.36 34.68
N LEU A 243 55.76 53.33 34.67
CA LEU A 243 54.81 53.08 33.60
C LEU A 243 53.79 54.22 33.48
N TYR A 244 53.22 54.71 34.58
CA TYR A 244 52.29 55.85 34.58
C TYR A 244 52.95 57.11 33.98
N ARG A 245 54.17 57.45 34.39
CA ARG A 245 54.94 58.55 33.79
C ARG A 245 55.15 58.37 32.29
N SER A 246 55.44 57.15 31.85
CA SER A 246 55.55 56.85 30.42
C SER A 246 54.23 57.03 29.67
N LYS A 247 53.08 56.69 30.28
CA LYS A 247 51.76 56.94 29.69
C LYS A 247 51.43 58.44 29.66
N LEU A 248 51.73 59.16 30.73
CA LEU A 248 51.54 60.61 30.81
C LEU A 248 52.35 61.35 29.74
N ASP A 249 53.59 60.95 29.49
CA ASP A 249 54.41 61.47 28.38
C ASP A 249 53.76 61.21 27.00
N LYS A 250 53.10 60.06 26.82
CA LYS A 250 52.36 59.76 25.58
C LYS A 250 51.11 60.62 25.43
N VAL A 251 50.34 60.85 26.51
CA VAL A 251 49.21 61.79 26.51
C VAL A 251 49.69 63.20 26.15
N HIS A 252 50.77 63.66 26.79
CA HIS A 252 51.40 64.95 26.50
C HIS A 252 51.88 65.06 25.04
N LYS A 253 52.46 63.99 24.47
CA LYS A 253 52.88 63.97 23.06
C LYS A 253 51.70 64.11 22.11
N ILE A 254 50.56 63.48 22.40
CA ILE A 254 49.34 63.64 21.59
C ILE A 254 48.94 65.11 21.54
N VAL A 255 48.80 65.75 22.71
CA VAL A 255 48.41 67.17 22.82
C VAL A 255 49.46 68.09 22.20
N SER A 256 50.75 67.80 22.40
CA SER A 256 51.86 68.58 21.83
C SER A 256 51.88 68.56 20.31
N ASN A 257 51.62 67.40 19.70
CA ASN A 257 51.56 67.28 18.24
C ASN A 257 50.41 68.12 17.68
N ILE A 258 49.22 68.10 18.32
CA ILE A 258 48.07 68.92 17.92
C ILE A 258 48.38 70.42 18.09
N CYS A 259 49.02 70.82 19.19
CA CYS A 259 49.40 72.22 19.39
C CYS A 259 50.45 72.71 18.38
N SER A 260 51.27 71.82 17.83
CA SER A 260 52.37 72.17 16.92
C SER A 260 51.91 72.31 15.48
N GLU A 261 50.97 71.46 15.06
CA GLU A 261 50.38 71.45 13.70
C GLU A 261 48.85 71.29 13.83
N PRO A 262 48.11 72.33 14.29
CA PRO A 262 46.67 72.25 14.56
C PRO A 262 45.83 71.96 13.33
N GLU A 263 46.30 72.28 12.12
CA GLU A 263 45.63 72.00 10.85
C GLU A 263 45.74 70.52 10.43
N LYS A 264 46.70 69.77 10.97
CA LYS A 264 47.01 68.41 10.53
C LYS A 264 46.09 67.36 11.16
N GLU A 265 45.11 66.93 10.37
CA GLU A 265 44.06 66.00 10.79
C GLU A 265 44.58 64.67 11.38
N LEU A 266 45.73 64.18 10.91
CA LEU A 266 46.35 62.95 11.41
C LEU A 266 46.68 62.99 12.91
N TYR A 267 46.88 64.17 13.50
CA TYR A 267 47.11 64.30 14.95
C TYR A 267 45.82 64.38 15.76
N ARG A 268 44.69 64.68 15.10
CA ARG A 268 43.35 64.71 15.69
C ARG A 268 42.58 63.40 15.52
N LYS A 269 43.17 62.40 14.85
CA LYS A 269 42.62 61.06 14.63
C LYS A 269 43.45 60.00 15.36
N ILE A 270 42.79 59.17 16.15
CA ILE A 270 43.40 58.03 16.83
C ILE A 270 42.54 56.79 16.59
N ASP A 271 43.08 55.81 15.86
CA ASP A 271 42.42 54.51 15.66
C ASP A 271 42.25 53.81 17.02
N LYS A 272 40.99 53.56 17.40
CA LYS A 272 40.64 52.97 18.70
C LYS A 272 41.17 51.55 18.81
N ASP A 273 41.23 50.81 17.71
CA ASP A 273 41.68 49.41 17.68
C ASP A 273 43.19 49.30 17.41
N ASN A 274 43.91 50.43 17.36
CA ASN A 274 45.35 50.42 17.19
C ASN A 274 46.02 49.64 18.33
N TYR A 275 46.77 48.60 17.99
CA TYR A 275 47.44 47.74 18.96
C TYR A 275 48.28 48.51 19.98
N ARG A 276 49.03 49.53 19.54
CA ARG A 276 49.86 50.35 20.44
C ARG A 276 49.00 51.18 21.38
N PHE A 277 47.90 51.74 20.87
CA PHE A 277 46.95 52.49 21.69
C PHE A 277 46.25 51.58 22.72
N GLN A 278 45.84 50.38 22.32
CA GLN A 278 45.22 49.38 23.20
C GLN A 278 46.19 48.90 24.30
N GLU A 279 47.44 48.62 23.93
CA GLU A 279 48.49 48.24 24.88
C GLU A 279 48.85 49.39 25.85
N ASP A 280 48.78 50.63 25.36
CA ASP A 280 49.11 51.81 26.13
C ASP A 280 48.01 52.30 27.05
N PHE A 281 46.77 52.26 26.59
CA PHE A 281 45.62 52.90 27.23
C PHE A 281 44.40 51.99 27.27
N GLY A 282 44.11 51.25 26.20
CA GLY A 282 42.87 50.47 26.09
C GLY A 282 42.69 49.35 27.12
N LYS A 283 43.78 48.81 27.68
CA LYS A 283 43.73 47.79 28.75
C LYS A 283 43.43 48.35 30.15
N PHE A 284 43.48 49.66 30.34
CA PHE A 284 43.26 50.30 31.64
C PHE A 284 41.85 50.88 31.70
N GLU A 285 41.17 50.70 32.84
CA GLU A 285 39.86 51.31 33.08
C GLU A 285 40.00 52.85 33.03
N GLY A 286 39.14 53.49 32.23
CA GLY A 286 39.22 54.93 31.95
C GLY A 286 40.42 55.37 31.11
N GLY A 287 41.18 54.42 30.53
CA GLY A 287 42.44 54.72 29.85
C GLY A 287 42.32 55.64 28.64
N TYR A 288 41.14 55.77 28.04
CA TYR A 288 40.86 56.73 26.95
C TYR A 288 39.98 57.91 27.40
N HIS A 289 39.55 57.99 28.67
CA HIS A 289 38.74 59.09 29.17
C HIS A 289 39.46 60.44 29.07
N PHE A 290 40.80 60.43 29.05
CA PHE A 290 41.58 61.65 28.84
C PHE A 290 41.31 62.25 27.45
N LEU A 291 41.13 61.42 26.42
CA LEU A 291 40.75 61.88 25.08
C LEU A 291 39.35 62.47 25.08
N LEU A 292 38.39 61.75 25.68
CA LEU A 292 37.00 62.21 25.77
C LEU A 292 36.91 63.55 26.54
N SER A 293 37.66 63.69 27.63
CA SER A 293 37.71 64.91 28.43
C SER A 293 38.27 66.10 27.65
N MET A 294 39.18 65.87 26.71
CA MET A 294 39.74 66.91 25.82
C MET A 294 38.83 67.21 24.61
N GLY A 295 37.67 66.55 24.50
CA GLY A 295 36.69 66.79 23.42
C GLY A 295 36.80 65.83 22.23
N PHE A 296 37.64 64.79 22.30
CA PHE A 296 37.59 63.74 21.28
C PHE A 296 36.26 62.99 21.34
N LYS A 297 35.68 62.70 20.17
CA LYS A 297 34.47 61.90 20.01
C LYS A 297 34.83 60.56 19.37
N GLU A 298 34.12 59.51 19.74
CA GLU A 298 34.21 58.25 19.00
C GLU A 298 33.38 58.37 17.71
N VAL A 299 34.03 58.25 16.57
CA VAL A 299 33.41 58.32 15.25
C VAL A 299 33.73 57.04 14.48
N TYR A 300 32.74 56.50 13.78
CA TYR A 300 32.97 55.41 12.85
C TYR A 300 33.41 55.99 11.50
N ASP A 301 34.62 55.68 11.08
CA ASP A 301 35.12 56.02 9.75
C ASP A 301 34.61 54.96 8.76
N GLU A 302 33.66 55.33 7.90
CA GLU A 302 33.07 54.43 6.90
C GLU A 302 34.12 53.96 5.86
N ILE A 303 35.12 54.79 5.56
CA ILE A 303 36.13 54.52 4.53
C ILE A 303 37.10 53.46 5.06
N GLU A 304 37.58 53.64 6.29
CA GLU A 304 38.50 52.68 6.92
C GLU A 304 37.79 51.52 7.63
N SER A 305 36.45 51.59 7.75
CA SER A 305 35.60 50.62 8.45
C SER A 305 36.03 50.37 9.91
N LYS A 306 36.44 51.44 10.61
CA LYS A 306 37.00 51.39 11.97
C LYS A 306 36.43 52.48 12.86
N THR A 307 36.43 52.23 14.17
CA THR A 307 36.09 53.27 15.16
C THR A 307 37.35 54.06 15.52
N MET A 308 37.27 55.38 15.50
CA MET A 308 38.39 56.26 15.83
C MET A 308 37.96 57.29 16.87
N PHE A 309 38.90 57.75 17.69
CA PHE A 309 38.75 59.00 18.42
C PHE A 309 39.12 60.15 17.50
N TYR A 310 38.19 61.08 17.30
CA TYR A 310 38.35 62.25 16.47
C TYR A 310 38.12 63.53 17.26
N LEU A 311 39.06 64.47 17.19
CA LEU A 311 38.90 65.82 17.72
C LEU A 311 38.49 66.75 16.57
N GLU A 312 37.26 67.23 16.65
CA GLU A 312 36.68 68.15 15.66
C GLU A 312 37.31 69.54 15.83
N GLU A 313 37.84 70.08 14.73
CA GLU A 313 38.38 71.44 14.67
C GLU A 313 37.27 72.39 14.20
N PRO A 314 37.01 73.51 14.91
CA PRO A 314 36.06 74.52 14.43
C PRO A 314 36.51 75.12 13.09
N ASP A 315 35.59 75.41 12.17
CA ASP A 315 35.93 76.06 10.91
C ASP A 315 36.35 77.51 11.16
N VAL A 316 37.64 77.79 10.94
CA VAL A 316 38.27 79.11 11.09
C VAL A 316 37.55 80.18 10.26
N ASN A 317 36.97 79.81 9.11
CA ASN A 317 36.29 80.75 8.23
C ASN A 317 34.87 81.10 8.71
N GLU A 318 34.27 80.20 9.50
CA GLU A 318 32.92 80.39 10.05
C GLU A 318 32.96 81.10 11.40
N ASP A 319 33.86 80.68 12.30
CA ASP A 319 33.96 81.20 13.67
C ASP A 319 35.42 81.18 14.19
N MET A 320 36.11 82.32 14.02
CA MET A 320 37.49 82.51 14.48
C MET A 320 37.61 82.49 16.00
N ASP A 321 36.58 82.92 16.71
CA ASP A 321 36.57 82.97 18.18
C ASP A 321 36.49 81.53 18.73
N ALA A 322 35.59 80.71 18.18
CA ALA A 322 35.49 79.29 18.53
C ALA A 322 36.78 78.51 18.25
N TRP A 323 37.46 78.79 17.13
CA TRP A 323 38.77 78.18 16.83
C TRP A 323 39.85 78.62 17.83
N THR A 324 39.87 79.92 18.19
CA THR A 324 40.83 80.46 19.16
C THR A 324 40.63 79.84 20.53
N ASP A 325 39.39 79.75 21.01
CA ASP A 325 39.02 79.13 22.28
C ASP A 325 39.38 77.64 22.32
N TRP A 326 39.14 76.92 21.21
CA TRP A 326 39.54 75.52 21.07
C TRP A 326 41.06 75.36 21.14
N PHE A 327 41.81 76.19 20.42
CA PHE A 327 43.27 76.11 20.38
C PHE A 327 43.91 76.52 21.72
N ASP A 328 43.37 77.55 22.38
CA ASP A 328 43.82 77.96 23.70
C ASP A 328 43.49 76.89 24.76
N SER A 329 42.35 76.20 24.64
CA SER A 329 42.04 75.03 25.48
C SER A 329 43.08 73.91 25.30
N MET A 330 43.53 73.66 24.07
CA MET A 330 44.59 72.67 23.81
C MET A 330 45.94 73.07 24.41
N LYS A 331 46.30 74.35 24.37
CA LYS A 331 47.49 74.87 25.08
C LYS A 331 47.35 74.72 26.58
N ASP A 332 46.18 75.01 27.12
CA ASP A 332 45.90 74.85 28.55
C ASP A 332 46.04 73.39 28.99
N TYR A 333 45.56 72.44 28.19
CA TYR A 333 45.79 71.01 28.43
C TYR A 333 47.26 70.65 28.37
N LYS A 334 48.01 71.21 27.40
CA LYS A 334 49.45 70.98 27.27
C LYS A 334 50.20 71.45 28.52
N THR A 335 49.98 72.70 28.94
CA THR A 335 50.60 73.26 30.14
C THR A 335 50.21 72.48 31.38
N PHE A 336 48.94 72.08 31.51
CA PHE A 336 48.49 71.23 32.61
C PHE A 336 49.24 69.88 32.66
N LEU A 337 49.44 69.23 31.51
CA LEU A 337 50.19 67.98 31.42
C LEU A 337 51.68 68.16 31.74
N GLU A 338 52.29 69.27 31.29
CA GLU A 338 53.66 69.65 31.64
C GLU A 338 53.83 69.85 33.15
N ASP A 339 52.87 70.52 33.80
CA ASP A 339 52.84 70.70 35.24
C ASP A 339 52.76 69.34 35.96
N CYS A 340 51.85 68.45 35.53
CA CYS A 340 51.74 67.10 36.07
C CYS A 340 53.02 66.27 35.93
N MET A 341 53.77 66.44 34.83
CA MET A 341 55.06 65.75 34.62
C MET A 341 56.18 66.33 35.50
N SER A 342 56.16 67.64 35.76
CA SER A 342 57.17 68.33 36.57
C SER A 342 57.09 68.02 38.08
N GLY A 343 55.99 67.39 38.53
CA GLY A 343 55.73 67.11 39.94
C GLY A 343 55.34 68.36 40.75
N SER A 344 55.10 69.49 40.07
CA SER A 344 54.55 70.69 40.69
C SER A 344 53.06 70.47 40.95
N PRO A 345 52.54 70.72 42.16
CA PRO A 345 51.11 70.66 42.40
C PRO A 345 50.43 71.70 41.47
N PRO A 346 49.44 71.30 40.65
CA PRO A 346 48.78 72.21 39.74
C PRO A 346 48.02 73.28 40.55
N ALA A 347 48.18 74.55 40.18
CA ALA A 347 47.39 75.66 40.72
C ALA A 347 45.93 75.58 40.29
#